data_AF-A0A926BZY7-F1
#
_entry.id   AF-A0A926BZY7-F1
#
_cell.length_a   1.000
_cell.length_b   1.000
_cell.length_c   1.000
_cell.angle_alpha   90.00
_cell.angle_beta   90.00
_cell.angle_gamma   90.00
#
_symmetry.space_group_name_H-M   'P 1'
#
loop_
_entity.id
_entity.type
_entity.pdbx_description
1 polymer ?
#
loop_
_entity_poly.entity_id
_entity_poly.type
_entity_poly.pdbx_seq_one_letter_code
_entity_poly.pdbx_strand_id
1 'polypeptide(L)'
;MQYRPAIPADADCVAALHARSWQETYRGMMPDAFLDDGVDAERLAQWRAEFAQSLPNRHIVVAEADGQLVGFACIVAGYDPVYGALLDNLHVSTAHKGRGIGRHLVTLAAKWVQQQQPDSSFYLWVYEKNH
;
A
#
# COMPACT_ATOMS: atom_id res chain seq x y z
N MET A 1 -8.34 11.55 -12.06
CA MET A 1 -8.07 10.71 -10.87
C MET A 1 -9.09 9.58 -10.85
N GLN A 2 -8.61 8.34 -10.92
CA GLN A 2 -9.44 7.13 -10.88
C GLN A 2 -8.95 6.23 -9.75
N TYR A 3 -9.88 5.53 -9.10
CA TYR A 3 -9.57 4.53 -8.09
C TYR A 3 -10.17 3.20 -8.54
N ARG A 4 -9.38 2.11 -8.44
CA ARG A 4 -9.80 0.79 -8.88
C ARG A 4 -9.09 -0.30 -8.09
N PRO A 5 -9.67 -1.52 -8.01
CA PRO A 5 -8.91 -2.69 -7.60
C PRO A 5 -7.65 -2.86 -8.46
N ALA A 6 -6.56 -3.26 -7.84
CA ALA A 6 -5.35 -3.60 -8.55
C ALA A 6 -5.52 -4.93 -9.31
N ILE A 7 -4.86 -5.05 -10.45
CA ILE A 7 -4.76 -6.26 -11.25
C ILE A 7 -3.31 -6.78 -11.25
N PRO A 8 -3.06 -8.05 -11.62
CA PRO A 8 -1.69 -8.59 -11.63
C PRO A 8 -0.68 -7.77 -12.44
N ALA A 9 -1.13 -7.10 -13.51
CA ALA A 9 -0.28 -6.22 -14.32
C ALA A 9 0.19 -4.96 -13.59
N ASP A 10 -0.44 -4.58 -12.47
CA ASP A 10 -0.03 -3.42 -11.67
C ASP A 10 1.16 -3.73 -10.73
N ALA A 11 1.53 -5.01 -10.56
CA ALA A 11 2.51 -5.44 -9.54
C ALA A 11 3.83 -4.67 -9.59
N ASP A 12 4.40 -4.51 -10.78
CA ASP A 12 5.68 -3.82 -10.98
C ASP A 12 5.55 -2.30 -10.69
N CYS A 13 4.41 -1.70 -11.03
CA CYS A 13 4.16 -0.28 -10.75
C CYS A 13 3.91 -0.02 -9.26
N VAL A 14 3.19 -0.92 -8.57
CA VAL A 14 3.00 -0.88 -7.11
C VAL A 14 4.35 -1.03 -6.40
N ALA A 15 5.18 -1.98 -6.85
CA ALA A 15 6.52 -2.18 -6.31
C ALA A 15 7.40 -0.94 -6.44
N ALA A 16 7.46 -0.34 -7.64
CA ALA A 16 8.24 0.87 -7.88
C ALA A 16 7.75 2.06 -7.04
N LEU A 17 6.44 2.20 -6.87
CA LEU A 17 5.85 3.27 -6.06
C LEU A 17 6.16 3.09 -4.56
N HIS A 18 6.11 1.85 -4.07
CA HIS A 18 6.49 1.50 -2.71
C HIS A 18 7.99 1.78 -2.47
N ALA A 19 8.86 1.26 -3.33
CA ALA A 19 10.32 1.43 -3.23
C ALA A 19 10.70 2.92 -3.21
N ARG A 20 10.18 3.72 -4.15
CA ARG A 20 10.41 5.16 -4.20
C ARG A 20 9.94 5.87 -2.94
N SER A 21 8.76 5.51 -2.42
CA SER A 21 8.26 6.09 -1.18
C SER A 21 9.20 5.82 0.00
N TRP A 22 9.83 4.64 0.06
CA TRP A 22 10.77 4.28 1.11
C TRP A 22 12.11 5.02 0.97
N GLN A 23 12.65 5.07 -0.25
CA GLN A 23 13.85 5.82 -0.60
C GLN A 23 13.77 7.30 -0.21
N GLU A 24 12.58 7.90 -0.34
CA GLU A 24 12.33 9.30 0.00
C GLU A 24 12.07 9.53 1.49
N THR A 25 11.48 8.56 2.20
CA THR A 25 10.95 8.77 3.57
C THR A 25 11.86 8.22 4.66
N TYR A 26 12.60 7.13 4.40
CA TYR A 26 13.30 6.37 5.45
C TYR A 26 14.82 6.54 5.45
N ARG A 27 15.36 7.51 4.70
CA ARG A 27 16.75 7.93 4.84
C ARG A 27 17.04 8.35 6.28
N GLY A 28 18.13 7.85 6.84
CA GLY A 28 18.48 8.05 8.25
C GLY A 28 17.69 7.19 9.25
N MET A 29 16.73 6.37 8.80
CA MET A 29 16.05 5.33 9.59
C MET A 29 16.43 3.92 9.14
N MET A 30 16.72 3.74 7.86
CA MET A 30 17.19 2.49 7.27
C MET A 30 18.58 2.67 6.65
N PRO A 31 19.37 1.60 6.47
CA PRO A 31 20.68 1.67 5.82
C PRO A 31 20.56 2.24 4.40
N ASP A 32 21.36 3.24 4.08
CA ASP A 32 21.36 3.88 2.76
C ASP A 32 21.63 2.87 1.64
N ALA A 33 22.60 1.97 1.83
CA ALA A 33 22.90 0.91 0.86
C ALA A 33 21.68 0.01 0.54
N PHE A 34 20.80 -0.22 1.52
CA PHE A 34 19.57 -0.96 1.27
C PHE A 34 18.58 -0.13 0.44
N LEU A 35 18.41 1.14 0.76
CA LEU A 35 17.53 2.05 0.03
C LEU A 35 18.04 2.33 -1.39
N ASP A 36 19.35 2.37 -1.59
CA ASP A 36 19.98 2.64 -2.89
C ASP A 36 19.92 1.42 -3.83
N ASP A 37 20.28 0.23 -3.33
CA ASP A 37 20.56 -0.91 -4.20
C ASP A 37 19.61 -2.11 -3.97
N GLY A 38 19.00 -2.21 -2.78
CA GLY A 38 18.25 -3.40 -2.37
C GLY A 38 16.74 -3.27 -2.53
N VAL A 39 16.18 -2.11 -2.18
CA VAL A 39 14.75 -1.93 -1.98
C VAL A 39 13.94 -2.16 -3.27
N ASP A 40 14.42 -1.72 -4.43
CA ASP A 40 13.71 -1.92 -5.70
C ASP A 40 13.52 -3.40 -6.02
N ALA A 41 14.59 -4.19 -5.95
CA ALA A 41 14.55 -5.63 -6.22
C ALA A 41 13.69 -6.38 -5.19
N GLU A 42 13.80 -6.00 -3.91
CA GLU A 42 13.04 -6.61 -2.83
C GLU A 42 11.53 -6.34 -2.97
N ARG A 43 11.14 -5.07 -3.18
CA ARG A 43 9.72 -4.71 -3.37
C ARG A 43 9.16 -5.37 -4.61
N LEU A 44 9.92 -5.45 -5.71
CA LEU A 44 9.48 -6.12 -6.93
C LEU A 44 9.21 -7.61 -6.71
N ALA A 45 10.13 -8.32 -6.06
CA ALA A 45 9.97 -9.73 -5.73
C ALA A 45 8.76 -9.96 -4.81
N GLN A 46 8.61 -9.15 -3.76
CA GLN A 46 7.47 -9.23 -2.83
C GLN A 46 6.14 -9.03 -3.56
N TRP A 47 5.96 -7.91 -4.27
CA TRP A 47 4.68 -7.62 -4.90
C TRP A 47 4.33 -8.61 -6.00
N ARG A 48 5.29 -9.07 -6.82
CA ARG A 48 5.02 -10.14 -7.78
C ARG A 48 4.54 -11.42 -7.12
N ALA A 49 5.15 -11.82 -6.00
CA ALA A 49 4.70 -12.97 -5.22
C ALA A 49 3.32 -12.76 -4.58
N GLU A 50 3.02 -11.54 -4.13
CA GLU A 50 1.70 -11.20 -3.60
C GLU A 50 0.61 -11.24 -4.68
N PHE A 51 0.83 -10.58 -5.82
CA PHE A 51 -0.13 -10.58 -6.93
C PHE A 51 -0.31 -11.95 -7.60
N ALA A 52 0.69 -12.84 -7.50
CA ALA A 52 0.56 -14.23 -7.93
C ALA A 52 -0.32 -15.07 -6.98
N GLN A 53 -0.50 -14.63 -5.73
CA GLN A 53 -1.34 -15.31 -4.74
C GLN A 53 -2.74 -14.71 -4.73
N SER A 54 -3.74 -15.53 -5.02
CA SER A 54 -5.15 -15.17 -4.81
C SER A 54 -5.52 -15.37 -3.35
N LEU A 55 -5.37 -14.33 -2.53
CA LEU A 55 -5.81 -14.34 -1.13
C LEU A 55 -7.19 -13.67 -1.01
N PRO A 56 -8.25 -14.40 -0.61
CA PRO A 56 -9.62 -13.87 -0.56
C PRO A 56 -9.81 -12.78 0.51
N ASN A 57 -8.98 -12.77 1.54
CA ASN A 57 -9.01 -11.79 2.62
C ASN A 57 -8.07 -10.60 2.39
N ARG A 58 -7.44 -10.46 1.22
CA ARG A 58 -6.58 -9.31 0.89
C ARG A 58 -7.17 -8.50 -0.25
N HIS A 59 -7.07 -7.19 -0.14
CA HIS A 59 -7.47 -6.28 -1.20
C HIS A 59 -6.43 -5.20 -1.41
N ILE A 60 -6.13 -4.93 -2.69
CA ILE A 60 -5.23 -3.86 -3.11
C ILE A 60 -6.04 -2.90 -3.97
N VAL A 61 -6.07 -1.63 -3.57
CA VAL A 61 -6.71 -0.54 -4.31
C VAL A 61 -5.63 0.43 -4.79
N VAL A 62 -5.71 0.83 -6.05
CA VAL A 62 -4.78 1.77 -6.67
C VAL A 62 -5.48 3.08 -7.03
N ALA A 63 -4.71 4.17 -6.99
CA ALA A 63 -5.09 5.49 -7.47
C ALA A 63 -4.28 5.80 -8.73
N GLU A 64 -4.98 6.21 -9.79
CA GLU A 64 -4.40 6.49 -11.10
C GLU A 64 -4.69 7.94 -11.52
N ALA A 65 -3.67 8.63 -12.02
CA ALA A 65 -3.78 9.94 -12.64
C ALA A 65 -3.05 9.90 -13.99
N ASP A 66 -3.74 10.32 -15.05
CA ASP A 66 -3.18 10.41 -16.41
C ASP A 66 -2.48 9.11 -16.88
N GLY A 67 -3.08 7.96 -16.57
CA GLY A 67 -2.55 6.63 -16.92
C GLY A 67 -1.40 6.14 -16.05
N GLN A 68 -1.04 6.86 -14.98
CA GLN A 68 0.04 6.50 -14.06
C GLN A 68 -0.49 6.19 -12.67
N LEU A 69 0.03 5.12 -12.05
CA LEU A 69 -0.25 4.84 -10.65
C LEU A 69 0.45 5.88 -9.76
N VAL A 70 -0.34 6.58 -8.96
CA VAL A 70 0.11 7.67 -8.08
C VAL A 70 -0.10 7.38 -6.61
N GLY A 71 -0.81 6.29 -6.28
CA GLY A 71 -1.04 5.84 -4.92
C GLY A 71 -1.58 4.41 -4.88
N PHE A 72 -1.40 3.73 -3.76
CA PHE A 72 -2.07 2.46 -3.50
C PHE A 72 -2.26 2.22 -2.00
N ALA A 73 -3.19 1.33 -1.67
CA ALA A 73 -3.35 0.76 -0.34
C ALA A 73 -3.54 -0.76 -0.43
N CYS A 74 -2.95 -1.49 0.52
CA CYS A 74 -3.15 -2.92 0.72
C CYS A 74 -3.76 -3.15 2.09
N ILE A 75 -4.89 -3.85 2.14
CA ILE A 75 -5.65 -4.15 3.35
C ILE A 75 -5.89 -5.65 3.44
N VAL A 76 -5.73 -6.21 4.65
CA VAL A 76 -5.96 -7.62 4.93
C VAL A 76 -7.05 -7.75 6.00
N ALA A 77 -8.20 -8.31 5.64
CA ALA A 77 -9.31 -8.55 6.55
C ALA A 77 -9.01 -9.71 7.51
N GLY A 78 -9.51 -9.61 8.74
CA GLY A 78 -9.35 -10.63 9.78
C GLY A 78 -7.89 -10.96 10.12
N TYR A 79 -6.98 -10.00 9.98
CA TYR A 79 -5.54 -10.22 10.19
C TYR A 79 -5.22 -10.47 11.67
N ASP A 80 -5.81 -9.67 12.56
CA ASP A 80 -5.62 -9.78 14.00
C ASP A 80 -6.96 -9.95 14.73
N PRO A 81 -7.08 -10.88 15.70
CA PRO A 81 -8.33 -11.15 16.40
C PRO A 81 -8.78 -10.01 17.33
N VAL A 82 -7.87 -9.12 17.74
CA VAL A 82 -8.15 -7.98 18.62
C VAL A 82 -8.33 -6.70 17.80
N TYR A 83 -7.43 -6.43 16.86
CA TYR A 83 -7.40 -5.16 16.13
C TYR A 83 -8.13 -5.20 14.78
N GLY A 84 -8.50 -6.39 14.30
CA GLY A 84 -9.26 -6.59 13.07
C GLY A 84 -8.39 -6.55 11.81
N ALA A 85 -8.80 -5.74 10.83
CA ALA A 85 -8.14 -5.65 9.53
C ALA A 85 -6.84 -4.82 9.58
N LEU A 86 -5.79 -5.30 8.92
CA LEU A 86 -4.50 -4.60 8.83
C LEU A 86 -4.40 -3.83 7.52
N LEU A 87 -4.32 -2.50 7.59
CA LEU A 87 -3.88 -1.66 6.49
C LEU A 87 -2.35 -1.75 6.40
N ASP A 88 -1.91 -2.80 5.70
CA ASP A 88 -0.52 -3.24 5.63
C ASP A 88 0.37 -2.26 4.85
N ASN A 89 -0.19 -1.63 3.81
CA ASN A 89 0.55 -0.65 3.03
C ASN A 89 -0.33 0.52 2.63
N LEU A 90 0.21 1.73 2.69
CA LEU A 90 -0.41 2.95 2.19
C LEU A 90 0.68 3.88 1.64
N HIS A 91 0.71 4.05 0.32
CA HIS A 91 1.69 4.90 -0.34
C HIS A 91 1.01 5.86 -1.32
N VAL A 92 1.49 7.10 -1.36
CA VAL A 92 1.12 8.11 -2.35
C VAL A 92 2.41 8.74 -2.83
N SER A 93 2.56 8.84 -4.16
CA SER A 93 3.70 9.50 -4.78
C SER A 93 3.88 10.92 -4.23
N THR A 94 5.11 11.33 -3.99
CA THR A 94 5.40 12.63 -3.37
C THR A 94 4.88 13.81 -4.18
N ALA A 95 4.87 13.73 -5.52
CA ALA A 95 4.27 14.73 -6.40
C ALA A 95 2.74 14.92 -6.20
N HIS A 96 2.07 13.94 -5.58
CA HIS A 96 0.62 13.92 -5.37
C HIS A 96 0.21 13.93 -3.89
N LYS A 97 1.16 14.08 -2.95
CA LYS A 97 0.86 14.25 -1.52
C LYS A 97 0.07 15.55 -1.28
N GLY A 98 -0.66 15.61 -0.16
CA GLY A 98 -1.49 16.77 0.21
C GLY A 98 -2.80 16.94 -0.59
N ARG A 99 -3.09 16.07 -1.56
CA ARG A 99 -4.28 16.15 -2.42
C ARG A 99 -5.46 15.27 -1.96
N GLY A 100 -5.37 14.71 -0.74
CA GLY A 100 -6.42 13.84 -0.18
C GLY A 100 -6.47 12.41 -0.73
N ILE A 101 -5.52 11.99 -1.58
CA ILE A 101 -5.48 10.65 -2.19
C ILE A 101 -5.38 9.55 -1.14
N GLY A 102 -4.48 9.69 -0.16
CA GLY A 102 -4.32 8.71 0.91
C GLY A 102 -5.60 8.50 1.72
N ARG A 103 -6.29 9.60 2.09
CA ARG A 103 -7.60 9.54 2.76
C ARG A 103 -8.64 8.78 1.92
N HIS A 104 -8.64 8.99 0.61
CA HIS A 104 -9.58 8.30 -0.28
C HIS A 104 -9.26 6.79 -0.38
N LEU A 105 -7.97 6.42 -0.47
CA LEU A 105 -7.52 5.04 -0.46
C LEU A 105 -7.92 4.34 0.85
N VAL A 106 -7.70 4.97 2.01
CA VAL A 106 -8.13 4.46 3.32
C VAL A 106 -9.66 4.29 3.36
N THR A 107 -10.41 5.24 2.83
CA THR A 107 -11.89 5.15 2.78
C THR A 107 -12.35 3.95 1.96
N LEU A 108 -11.70 3.67 0.82
CA LEU A 108 -12.01 2.53 -0.03
C LEU A 108 -11.62 1.21 0.65
N ALA A 109 -10.46 1.15 1.30
CA ALA A 109 -10.04 -0.01 2.07
C ALA A 109 -11.01 -0.33 3.21
N ALA A 110 -11.43 0.69 3.97
CA ALA A 110 -12.40 0.53 5.06
C ALA A 110 -13.78 0.06 4.55
N LYS A 111 -14.26 0.60 3.42
CA LYS A 111 -15.49 0.13 2.79
C LYS A 111 -15.40 -1.34 2.35
N TRP A 112 -14.27 -1.74 1.79
CA TRP A 112 -14.05 -3.14 1.41
C TRP A 112 -14.06 -4.05 2.65
N VAL A 113 -13.37 -3.67 3.74
CA VAL A 113 -13.41 -4.42 5.00
C VAL A 113 -14.82 -4.54 5.53
N GLN A 114 -15.60 -3.46 5.55
CA GLN A 114 -16.99 -3.49 6.03
C GLN A 114 -17.90 -4.42 5.21
N GLN A 115 -17.63 -4.57 3.91
CA GLN A 115 -18.35 -5.53 3.06
C GLN A 115 -17.98 -6.99 3.36
N GLN A 116 -16.74 -7.25 3.80
CA GLN A 116 -16.29 -8.59 4.17
C GLN A 116 -16.66 -8.95 5.62
N GLN A 117 -16.53 -7.99 6.53
CA GLN A 117 -16.65 -8.12 7.98
C GLN A 117 -17.21 -6.81 8.57
N PRO A 118 -18.55 -6.66 8.66
CA PRO A 118 -19.20 -5.39 9.04
C PRO A 118 -18.78 -4.81 10.38
N ASP A 119 -18.48 -5.67 11.36
CA ASP A 119 -18.11 -5.30 12.73
C ASP A 119 -16.58 -5.19 12.94
N SER A 120 -15.80 -5.31 11.87
CA SER A 120 -14.33 -5.33 11.95
C SER A 120 -13.78 -3.94 12.22
N SER A 121 -12.89 -3.84 13.22
CA SER A 121 -12.00 -2.70 13.38
C SER A 121 -10.88 -2.77 12.33
N PHE A 122 -10.15 -1.67 12.12
CA PHE A 122 -8.95 -1.68 11.30
C PHE A 122 -7.83 -0.87 11.94
N TYR A 123 -6.58 -1.27 11.67
CA TYR A 123 -5.38 -0.66 12.23
C TYR A 123 -4.23 -0.66 11.22
N LEU A 124 -3.16 0.07 11.53
CA LEU A 124 -1.91 0.08 10.77
C LEU A 124 -0.73 0.24 11.71
N TRP A 125 0.44 -0.21 11.27
CA TRP A 125 1.70 0.12 11.93
C TRP A 125 2.41 1.26 11.22
N VAL A 126 3.02 2.13 12.00
CA VAL A 126 3.80 3.26 11.49
C VAL A 126 5.05 3.40 12.34
N TYR A 127 6.19 3.70 11.71
CA TYR A 127 7.39 4.05 12.45
C TYR A 127 7.14 5.31 13.26
N GLU A 128 7.55 5.33 14.52
CA GLU A 128 7.39 6.48 15.42
C GLU A 128 7.95 7.78 14.82
N LYS A 129 9.01 7.67 14.01
CA LYS A 129 9.67 8.80 13.35
C LYS A 129 9.08 9.18 11.98
N ASN A 130 8.00 8.53 11.55
CA ASN A 130 7.31 8.85 10.30
C ASN A 130 6.33 10.01 10.54
N HIS A 131 6.73 11.23 10.16
CA HIS A 131 5.97 12.49 10.37
C HIS A 131 5.25 12.96 9.11
#